data_AF-A0AAV5GJ97-F1
#
_entry.id   AF-A0AAV5GJ97-F1
#
_cell.length_a   1.000
_cell.length_b   1.000
_cell.length_c   1.000
_cell.angle_alpha   90.00
_cell.angle_beta   90.00
_cell.angle_gamma   90.00
#
_symmetry.space_group_name_H-M   'P 1'
#
loop_
_entity.id
_entity.type
_entity.pdbx_description
1 polymer ?
#
loop_
_entity_poly.entity_id
_entity_poly.type
_entity_poly.pdbx_seq_one_letter_code
_entity_poly.pdbx_strand_id
1 'polypeptide(L)'
;MSHAHIHFRPEMQTAHDLGVLLVAIKAHGKRNPATGNIEAPYGEVFKATEKTLEALNGTLRSAKRQKKVTFEGELLMMPKDKDVLLVLLDDESNAEAERKVEETLP
;
A
#
# COMPACT_ATOMS: atom_id res chain seq x y z
N MET A 1 43.38 1.61 6.07
CA MET A 1 42.12 1.51 6.83
C MET A 1 41.01 2.06 5.94
N SER A 2 40.23 1.17 5.32
CA SER A 2 39.16 1.58 4.40
C SER A 2 37.90 1.84 5.20
N HIS A 3 37.46 3.10 5.24
CA HIS A 3 36.13 3.46 5.77
C HIS A 3 35.09 2.96 4.79
N ALA A 4 34.35 1.91 5.17
CA ALA A 4 33.19 1.46 4.43
C ALA A 4 32.11 2.56 4.52
N HIS A 5 32.01 3.40 3.48
CA HIS A 5 30.83 4.21 3.27
C HIS A 5 29.66 3.26 3.01
N ILE A 6 28.76 3.13 3.99
CA ILE A 6 27.47 2.48 3.79
C ILE A 6 26.71 3.36 2.79
N HIS A 7 26.74 2.99 1.51
CA HIS A 7 25.91 3.60 0.50
C HIS A 7 24.46 3.18 0.77
N PHE A 8 23.69 4.06 1.40
CA PHE A 8 22.24 3.93 1.47
C PHE A 8 21.69 3.92 0.04
N ARG A 9 21.06 2.79 -0.35
CA ARG A 9 20.45 2.65 -1.68
C ARG A 9 19.01 3.14 -1.61
N PRO A 10 18.66 4.25 -2.29
CA PRO A 10 17.30 4.81 -2.25
C PRO A 10 16.23 3.81 -2.75
N GLU A 11 16.61 2.87 -3.63
CA GLU A 11 15.74 1.79 -4.09
C GLU A 11 15.23 0.89 -2.96
N MET A 12 16.08 0.57 -1.97
CA MET A 12 15.68 -0.29 -0.84
C MET A 12 14.69 0.43 0.08
N GLN A 13 14.87 1.72 0.30
CA GLN A 13 13.93 2.54 1.08
C GLN A 13 12.56 2.58 0.39
N THR A 14 12.52 2.81 -0.92
CA THR A 14 11.25 2.86 -1.65
C THR A 14 10.50 1.52 -1.65
N ALA A 15 11.22 0.40 -1.70
CA ALA A 15 10.60 -0.92 -1.60
C ALA A 15 10.06 -1.21 -0.19
N HIS A 16 10.83 -0.82 0.83
CA HIS A 16 10.40 -0.95 2.22
C HIS A 16 9.14 -0.11 2.51
N ASP A 17 9.15 1.17 2.13
CA ASP A 17 8.02 2.09 2.34
C ASP A 17 6.76 1.60 1.64
N LEU A 18 6.90 1.09 0.41
CA LEU A 18 5.79 0.46 -0.31
C LEU A 18 5.24 -0.74 0.49
N GLY A 19 6.11 -1.61 0.99
CA GLY A 19 5.71 -2.74 1.83
C GLY A 19 4.91 -2.32 3.06
N VAL A 20 5.39 -1.30 3.78
CA VAL A 20 4.70 -0.74 4.96
C VAL A 20 3.31 -0.22 4.58
N LEU A 21 3.19 0.51 3.47
CA LEU A 21 1.90 1.01 2.97
C LEU A 21 0.92 -0.13 2.65
N LEU A 22 1.37 -1.17 1.92
CA LEU A 22 0.49 -2.28 1.53
C LEU A 22 0.02 -3.07 2.76
N VAL A 23 0.90 -3.28 3.75
CA VAL A 23 0.54 -3.93 5.02
C VAL A 23 -0.50 -3.09 5.77
N ALA A 24 -0.31 -1.77 5.86
CA ALA A 24 -1.26 -0.89 6.52
C ALA A 24 -2.64 -0.91 5.85
N ILE A 25 -2.70 -0.87 4.52
CA ILE A 25 -3.98 -0.98 3.77
C ILE A 25 -4.64 -2.33 4.05
N LYS A 26 -3.89 -3.45 4.06
CA LYS A 26 -4.45 -4.78 4.36
C LYS A 26 -4.94 -4.91 5.81
N ALA A 27 -4.22 -4.33 6.77
CA ALA A 27 -4.55 -4.41 8.18
C ALA A 27 -5.76 -3.54 8.58
N HIS A 28 -5.95 -2.40 7.91
CA HIS A 28 -7.01 -1.44 8.22
C HIS A 28 -8.14 -1.39 7.18
N GLY A 29 -8.01 -2.17 6.11
CA GLY A 29 -8.98 -2.26 5.03
C GLY A 29 -9.94 -3.43 5.19
N LYS A 30 -10.98 -3.43 4.35
CA LYS A 30 -11.94 -4.53 4.22
C LYS A 30 -12.06 -4.92 2.76
N ARG A 31 -12.25 -6.21 2.50
CA ARG A 31 -12.55 -6.70 1.15
C ARG A 31 -13.93 -6.19 0.74
N ASN A 32 -13.99 -5.45 -0.36
CA ASN A 32 -15.24 -4.98 -0.94
C ASN A 32 -15.91 -6.14 -1.69
N PRO A 33 -17.15 -6.53 -1.33
CA PRO A 33 -17.82 -7.69 -1.93
C PRO A 33 -18.19 -7.50 -3.40
N ALA A 34 -18.29 -6.25 -3.88
CA ALA A 34 -18.63 -5.96 -5.27
C ALA A 34 -17.41 -5.98 -6.19
N THR A 35 -16.25 -5.54 -5.70
CA THR A 35 -15.02 -5.43 -6.51
C THR A 35 -14.00 -6.53 -6.22
N GLY A 36 -14.06 -7.17 -5.06
CA GLY A 36 -13.05 -8.13 -4.57
C GLY A 36 -11.79 -7.49 -4.00
N ASN A 37 -11.59 -6.18 -4.20
CA ASN A 37 -10.42 -5.45 -3.75
C ASN A 37 -10.47 -5.15 -2.24
N ILE A 38 -9.30 -4.96 -1.63
CA ILE A 38 -9.21 -4.45 -0.25
C ILE A 38 -9.23 -2.93 -0.28
N GLU A 39 -10.11 -2.32 0.51
CA GLU A 39 -10.30 -0.87 0.58
C GLU A 39 -10.13 -0.37 2.02
N ALA A 40 -9.31 0.65 2.23
CA ALA A 40 -9.03 1.23 3.55
C ALA A 40 -9.20 2.76 3.53
N PRO A 41 -9.82 3.38 4.56
CA PRO A 41 -9.86 4.84 4.66
C PRO A 41 -8.46 5.43 4.85
N TYR A 42 -8.16 6.50 4.11
CA TYR A 42 -6.87 7.21 4.18
C TYR A 42 -6.51 7.62 5.60
N GLY A 43 -7.47 8.09 6.41
CA GLY A 43 -7.21 8.55 7.77
C GLY A 43 -6.73 7.43 8.71
N GLU A 44 -7.17 6.19 8.51
CA GLU A 44 -6.70 5.04 9.30
C GLU A 44 -5.29 4.64 8.88
N VAL A 45 -5.02 4.61 7.57
CA VAL A 45 -3.68 4.32 7.03
C VAL A 45 -2.69 5.42 7.41
N PHE A 46 -3.10 6.69 7.41
CA PHE A 46 -2.29 7.82 7.86
C PHE A 46 -1.83 7.61 9.31
N LYS A 47 -2.75 7.38 10.25
CA LYS A 47 -2.42 7.15 11.67
C LYS A 47 -1.52 5.93 11.85
N ALA A 48 -1.76 4.85 11.10
CA ALA A 48 -0.98 3.63 11.18
C ALA A 48 0.47 3.80 10.68
N THR A 49 0.72 4.78 9.82
CA THR A 49 2.02 4.97 9.14
C THR A 49 2.75 6.25 9.51
N GLU A 50 2.15 7.15 10.31
CA GLU A 50 2.70 8.47 10.66
C GLU A 50 4.10 8.42 11.31
N LYS A 51 4.43 7.29 11.98
CA LYS A 51 5.71 7.08 12.67
C LYS A 51 6.70 6.21 11.90
N THR A 52 6.28 5.62 10.78
CA THR A 52 7.05 4.61 10.05
C THR A 52 7.37 5.04 8.63
N LEU A 53 6.52 5.84 7.98
CA LEU A 53 6.78 6.40 6.67
C LEU A 53 7.26 7.84 6.80
N GLU A 54 8.39 8.16 6.16
CA GLU A 54 8.89 9.54 6.08
C GLU A 54 7.93 10.45 5.31
N ALA A 55 7.32 9.93 4.23
CA ALA A 55 6.45 10.71 3.36
C ALA A 55 5.33 9.86 2.74
N LEU A 56 4.23 9.68 3.45
CA LEU A 56 3.08 8.88 2.99
C LEU A 56 2.59 9.29 1.59
N ASN A 57 2.44 10.60 1.31
CA ASN A 57 2.01 11.06 -0.01
C ASN A 57 3.00 10.70 -1.13
N GLY A 58 4.30 10.67 -0.84
CA GLY A 58 5.33 10.20 -1.78
C GLY A 58 5.17 8.70 -2.08
N THR A 59 4.97 7.90 -1.03
CA THR A 59 4.74 6.45 -1.13
C THR A 59 3.46 6.14 -1.88
N LEU A 60 2.35 6.83 -1.59
CA LEU A 60 1.06 6.70 -2.28
C LEU A 60 1.19 7.01 -3.78
N ARG A 61 1.88 8.10 -4.14
CA ARG A 61 2.12 8.45 -5.54
C ARG A 61 2.94 7.38 -6.26
N SER A 62 3.96 6.83 -5.58
CA SER A 62 4.76 5.73 -6.13
C SER A 62 3.93 4.47 -6.33
N ALA A 63 3.13 4.07 -5.34
CA ALA A 63 2.26 2.90 -5.40
C ALA A 63 1.20 3.02 -6.51
N LYS A 64 0.62 4.22 -6.68
CA LYS A 64 -0.35 4.53 -7.75
C LYS A 64 0.27 4.45 -9.13
N ARG A 65 1.50 4.95 -9.31
CA ARG A 65 2.25 4.81 -10.57
C ARG A 65 2.58 3.34 -10.87
N GLN A 66 2.84 2.54 -9.85
CA GLN A 66 3.09 1.10 -9.97
C GLN A 66 1.81 0.25 -10.10
N LYS A 67 0.63 0.87 -10.15
CA LYS A 67 -0.68 0.19 -10.21
C LYS A 67 -0.92 -0.81 -9.07
N LYS A 68 -0.30 -0.59 -7.91
CA LYS A 68 -0.53 -1.41 -6.69
C LYS A 68 -1.67 -0.86 -5.83
N VAL A 69 -1.88 0.45 -5.88
CA VAL A 69 -2.91 1.14 -5.11
C VAL A 69 -3.57 2.17 -6.02
N THR A 70 -4.87 2.43 -5.85
CA THR A 70 -5.53 3.59 -6.44
C THR A 70 -6.36 4.33 -5.40
N PHE A 71 -6.59 5.61 -5.64
CA PHE A 71 -7.38 6.51 -4.79
C PHE A 71 -7.77 7.76 -5.59
N GLU A 72 -8.80 8.46 -5.13
CA GLU A 72 -9.25 9.71 -5.75
C GLU A 72 -8.32 10.87 -5.37
N GLY A 73 -7.87 11.65 -6.38
CA GLY A 73 -6.97 12.79 -6.18
C GLY A 73 -5.48 12.50 -6.42
N GLU A 74 -4.66 13.55 -6.32
CA GLU A 74 -3.19 13.51 -6.50
C GLU A 74 -2.40 13.65 -5.19
N LEU A 75 -3.03 14.23 -4.17
CA LEU A 75 -2.48 14.51 -2.86
C LEU A 75 -3.62 14.43 -1.84
N LEU A 76 -3.41 13.73 -0.73
CA LEU A 76 -4.38 13.61 0.35
C LEU A 76 -3.88 14.34 1.59
N MET A 77 -4.78 15.01 2.31
CA MET A 77 -4.48 15.81 3.49
C MET A 77 -5.40 15.45 4.65
N MET A 78 -4.83 15.29 5.84
CA MET A 78 -5.60 15.17 7.08
C MET A 78 -5.99 16.56 7.63
N PRO A 79 -7.19 16.72 8.22
CA PRO A 79 -8.27 15.74 8.33
C PRO A 79 -9.22 15.69 7.12
N LYS A 80 -9.02 16.57 6.13
CA LYS A 80 -9.95 16.79 5.00
C LYS A 80 -10.31 15.52 4.23
N ASP A 81 -9.30 14.72 3.89
CA ASP A 81 -9.45 13.58 2.99
C ASP A 81 -9.48 12.24 3.74
N LYS A 82 -9.72 12.26 5.06
CA LYS A 82 -9.65 11.08 5.94
C LYS A 82 -10.50 9.89 5.49
N ASP A 83 -11.60 10.17 4.79
CA ASP A 83 -12.57 9.16 4.34
C ASP A 83 -12.33 8.71 2.88
N VAL A 84 -11.33 9.26 2.19
CA VAL A 84 -10.94 8.80 0.84
C VAL A 84 -10.44 7.36 0.94
N LEU A 85 -10.97 6.48 0.09
CA LEU A 85 -10.59 5.08 0.06
C LEU A 85 -9.29 4.88 -0.71
N LEU A 86 -8.34 4.21 -0.05
CA LEU A 86 -7.18 3.60 -0.67
C LEU A 86 -7.56 2.17 -1.08
N VAL A 87 -7.57 1.92 -2.38
CA VAL A 87 -7.94 0.61 -2.96
C VAL A 87 -6.66 -0.13 -3.32
N LEU A 88 -6.44 -1.28 -2.71
CA LEU A 88 -5.41 -2.22 -3.12
C LEU A 88 -5.83 -2.85 -4.45
N LEU A 89 -5.01 -2.66 -5.48
CA LEU A 89 -5.22 -3.31 -6.77
C LEU A 89 -4.53 -4.67 -6.72
N ASP A 90 -5.30 -5.74 -6.93
CA ASP A 90 -4.72 -7.07 -7.03
C ASP A 90 -3.78 -7.13 -8.25
N ASP A 91 -2.56 -7.58 -8.01
CA ASP A 91 -1.69 -8.06 -9.08
C ASP A 91 -2.38 -9.30 -9.67
N GLU A 92 -2.59 -9.33 -10.98
CA GLU A 92 -3.22 -10.48 -11.67
C GLU A 92 -2.57 -11.82 -11.31
N SER A 93 -1.31 -11.80 -10.86
CA SER A 93 -0.55 -12.97 -10.36
C SER A 93 -1.01 -13.53 -9.00
N ASN A 94 -1.67 -12.74 -8.14
CA ASN A 94 -2.12 -13.20 -6.81
C ASN A 94 -3.56 -13.77 -6.83
N ALA A 95 -4.44 -13.21 -7.66
CA ALA A 95 -5.82 -13.68 -7.80
C ALA A 95 -5.91 -15.10 -8.39
N GLU A 96 -4.97 -15.46 -9.27
CA GLU A 96 -4.88 -16.81 -9.85
C GLU A 96 -4.35 -17.84 -8.84
N ALA A 97 -3.52 -17.42 -7.89
CA ALA A 97 -3.04 -18.26 -6.81
C ALA A 97 -4.15 -18.52 -5.77
N GLU A 98 -4.86 -17.48 -5.31
CA GLU A 98 -5.96 -17.62 -4.34
C GLU A 98 -7.12 -18.46 -4.90
N ARG A 99 -7.52 -18.28 -6.17
CA ARG A 99 -8.55 -19.12 -6.82
C ARG A 99 -8.17 -20.60 -6.90
N LYS A 100 -6.88 -20.90 -7.15
CA LYS A 100 -6.40 -22.29 -7.19
C LYS A 100 -6.40 -22.96 -5.81
N VAL A 101 -6.21 -22.20 -4.73
CA VAL A 101 -6.30 -22.77 -3.37
C VAL A 101 -7.74 -23.13 -3.05
N GLU A 102 -8.70 -22.29 -3.42
CA GLU A 102 -10.13 -22.47 -3.14
C GLU A 102 -10.77 -23.58 -4.00
N GLU A 103 -10.26 -23.83 -5.22
CA GLU A 103 -10.69 -24.93 -6.10
C GLU A 103 -10.08 -26.30 -5.72
N THR A 104 -9.03 -26.33 -4.89
CA THR A 104 -8.34 -27.58 -4.48
C THR A 104 -8.78 -28.08 -3.09
N LEU A 105 -9.71 -27.39 -2.43
CA LEU A 105 -10.34 -27.88 -1.20
C LEU A 105 -11.56 -28.74 -1.56
N PRO A 106 -11.65 -30.00 -1.07
CA PRO A 106 -12.76 -30.91 -1.36
C PRO A 106 -14.10 -30.47 -0.73
#